data_AF-A0A5Q2N1F5-F1
#
_entry.id   AF-A0A5Q2N1F5-F1
#
_cell.length_a   1.000
_cell.length_b   1.000
_cell.length_c   1.000
_cell.angle_alpha   90.00
_cell.angle_beta   90.00
_cell.angle_gamma   90.00
#
_symmetry.space_group_name_H-M   'P 1'
#
loop_
_entity.id
_entity.type
_entity.pdbx_description
1 polymer ?
#
loop_
_entity_poly.entity_id
_entity_poly.type
_entity_poly.pdbx_seq_one_letter_code
_entity_poly.pdbx_strand_id
1 'polypeptide(L)'
;MTYDVVEADRYFTEQVLHNEEWFAVTLEIRQRALQNAANQLYRSFRRYHREQRPLPIEAIYEQALWLLRMDETIRKSEQGVKTVSVSGLSISMDKAKAISPDVFAIIGRKVGRYI
;
A
#
# COMPACT_ATOMS: atom_id res chain seq x y z
N MET A 1 5.50 6.39 -16.50
CA MET A 1 6.11 6.50 -15.16
C MET A 1 6.21 5.09 -14.61
N THR A 2 7.43 4.61 -14.40
CA THR A 2 7.71 3.30 -13.78
C THR A 2 8.09 3.57 -12.33
N TYR A 3 7.52 2.83 -11.39
CA TYR A 3 7.86 2.93 -9.98
C TYR A 3 9.09 2.07 -9.70
N ASP A 4 10.13 2.65 -9.10
CA ASP A 4 11.37 1.96 -8.79
C ASP A 4 11.22 1.08 -7.53
N VAL A 5 11.49 -0.21 -7.70
CA VAL A 5 11.45 -1.17 -6.59
C VAL A 5 12.62 -0.97 -5.62
N VAL A 6 13.77 -0.49 -6.08
CA VAL A 6 14.92 -0.25 -5.19
C VAL A 6 14.62 0.88 -4.20
N GLU A 7 13.95 1.93 -4.66
CA GLU A 7 13.48 3.02 -3.80
C GLU A 7 12.42 2.54 -2.81
N ALA A 8 11.49 1.70 -3.26
CA ALA A 8 10.49 1.08 -2.39
C ALA A 8 11.14 0.16 -1.33
N ASP A 9 12.08 -0.69 -1.72
CA ASP A 9 12.84 -1.57 -0.81
C ASP A 9 13.54 -0.75 0.29
N ARG A 10 14.14 0.39 -0.08
CA ARG A 10 14.75 1.32 0.89
C ARG A 10 13.72 1.91 1.83
N TYR A 11 12.63 2.46 1.30
CA TYR A 11 11.53 3.02 2.11
C TYR A 11 11.03 2.00 3.14
N PHE A 12 10.74 0.77 2.71
CA PHE A 12 10.25 -0.26 3.62
C PHE A 12 11.28 -0.67 4.67
N THR A 13 12.55 -0.79 4.30
CA THR A 13 13.62 -1.15 5.23
C THR A 13 13.82 -0.08 6.31
N GLU A 14 13.72 1.20 5.93
CA GLU A 14 14.05 2.32 6.82
C GLU A 14 12.84 2.85 7.62
N GLN A 15 11.64 2.77 7.07
CA GLN A 15 10.48 3.52 7.58
C GLN A 15 9.29 2.64 7.97
N VAL A 16 9.26 1.37 7.58
CA VAL A 16 8.11 0.48 7.80
C VAL A 16 8.52 -0.74 8.59
N LEU A 17 8.03 -0.83 9.84
CA LEU A 17 8.38 -1.91 10.76
C LEU A 17 7.88 -3.28 10.31
N HIS A 18 6.64 -3.35 9.84
CA HIS A 18 6.00 -4.60 9.40
C HIS A 18 6.01 -4.64 7.88
N ASN A 19 7.05 -5.17 7.26
CA ASN A 19 7.22 -5.16 5.81
C ASN A 19 7.45 -6.58 5.25
N GLU A 20 7.17 -7.61 6.04
CA GLU A 20 7.49 -8.99 5.74
C GLU A 20 6.82 -9.44 4.44
N GLU A 21 5.56 -9.05 4.21
CA GLU A 21 4.81 -9.41 3.00
C GLU A 21 5.41 -8.81 1.73
N TRP A 22 6.08 -7.66 1.84
CA TRP A 22 6.82 -7.06 0.73
C TRP A 22 8.06 -7.87 0.36
N PHE A 23 8.83 -8.30 1.37
CA PHE A 23 10.05 -9.05 1.14
C PHE A 23 9.84 -10.54 0.85
N ALA A 24 8.67 -11.09 1.21
CA ALA A 24 8.30 -12.48 0.94
C ALA A 24 7.98 -12.79 -0.53
N VAL A 25 7.73 -11.78 -1.37
CA VAL A 25 7.36 -11.94 -2.78
C VAL A 25 8.50 -11.58 -3.73
N THR A 26 8.41 -12.06 -4.98
CA THR A 26 9.42 -11.81 -6.02
C THR A 26 9.40 -10.36 -6.52
N LEU A 27 10.49 -9.94 -7.17
CA LEU A 27 10.64 -8.61 -7.75
C LEU A 27 9.50 -8.28 -8.74
N GLU A 28 9.09 -9.23 -9.57
CA GLU A 28 8.02 -9.04 -10.56
C GLU A 28 6.66 -8.83 -9.88
N ILE A 29 6.45 -9.44 -8.71
CA ILE A 29 5.22 -9.24 -7.93
C ILE A 29 5.25 -7.86 -7.27
N ARG A 30 6.39 -7.45 -6.69
CA ARG A 30 6.58 -6.10 -6.13
C ARG A 30 6.30 -5.00 -7.16
N GLN A 31 6.87 -5.13 -8.35
CA GLN A 31 6.65 -4.18 -9.44
C GLN A 31 5.16 -4.08 -9.83
N ARG A 32 4.48 -5.23 -9.91
CA ARG A 32 3.03 -5.28 -10.20
C ARG A 32 2.21 -4.68 -9.07
N ALA A 33 2.57 -4.92 -7.81
CA ALA A 33 1.92 -4.34 -6.65
C ALA A 33 2.00 -2.81 -6.66
N LEU A 34 3.18 -2.23 -6.94
CA LEU A 34 3.35 -0.77 -7.08
C LEU A 34 2.49 -0.19 -8.20
N GLN A 35 2.47 -0.85 -9.36
CA GLN A 35 1.66 -0.38 -10.49
C GLN A 35 0.16 -0.42 -10.17
N ASN A 36 -0.30 -1.50 -9.54
CA ASN A 36 -1.70 -1.66 -9.14
C ASN A 36 -2.09 -0.64 -8.07
N ALA A 37 -1.25 -0.45 -7.05
CA ALA A 37 -1.43 0.55 -6.01
C ALA A 37 -1.58 1.95 -6.61
N ALA A 38 -0.65 2.36 -7.47
CA ALA A 38 -0.75 3.65 -8.14
C ALA A 38 -2.03 3.78 -8.96
N ASN A 39 -2.36 2.79 -9.79
CA ASN A 39 -3.57 2.79 -10.60
C ASN A 39 -4.83 2.94 -9.74
N GLN A 40 -4.89 2.21 -8.62
CA GLN A 40 -5.99 2.27 -7.68
C GLN A 40 -6.10 3.65 -7.04
N LEU A 41 -5.00 4.20 -6.52
CA LEU A 41 -4.99 5.51 -5.87
C LEU A 41 -5.34 6.65 -6.82
N TYR A 42 -4.81 6.67 -8.04
CA TYR A 42 -5.16 7.72 -9.02
C TYR A 42 -6.64 7.65 -9.45
N ARG A 43 -7.26 6.46 -9.41
CA ARG A 43 -8.72 6.32 -9.65
C ARG A 43 -9.54 6.82 -8.46
N SER A 44 -9.11 6.51 -7.24
CA SER A 44 -9.81 6.89 -6.01
C SER A 44 -9.67 8.38 -5.69
N PHE A 45 -8.48 8.96 -5.90
CA PHE A 45 -8.17 10.35 -5.57
C PHE A 45 -8.07 11.21 -6.83
N ARG A 46 -9.22 11.48 -7.46
CA ARG A 46 -9.33 12.18 -8.75
C ARG A 46 -8.70 13.58 -8.81
N ARG A 47 -8.38 14.18 -7.66
CA ARG A 47 -7.71 15.49 -7.55
C ARG A 47 -6.20 15.44 -7.86
N TYR A 48 -5.62 14.24 -7.92
CA TYR A 48 -4.22 14.03 -8.24
C TYR A 48 -4.08 13.58 -9.69
N HIS A 49 -3.04 14.08 -10.36
CA HIS A 49 -2.71 13.78 -11.75
C HIS A 49 -1.23 13.42 -11.84
N ARG A 50 -0.90 12.35 -12.55
CA ARG A 50 0.47 11.81 -12.61
C ARG A 50 1.54 12.84 -12.97
N GLU A 51 1.18 13.82 -13.81
CA GLU A 51 2.12 14.80 -14.35
C GLU A 51 2.04 16.15 -13.63
N GLN A 52 0.83 16.61 -13.29
CA GLN A 52 0.62 17.97 -12.77
C GLN A 52 0.58 18.02 -11.23
N ARG A 53 0.15 16.92 -10.61
CA ARG A 53 0.00 16.82 -9.15
C ARG A 53 0.10 15.35 -8.74
N PRO A 54 1.30 14.76 -8.80
CA PRO A 54 1.47 13.35 -8.47
C PRO A 54 1.07 13.08 -7.02
N LEU A 55 0.60 11.87 -6.78
CA LEU A 55 0.42 11.36 -5.43
C LEU A 55 1.79 11.28 -4.74
N PRO A 56 1.85 11.51 -3.40
CA PRO A 56 3.04 11.17 -2.62
C PRO A 56 3.45 9.72 -2.88
N ILE A 57 4.74 9.50 -3.09
CA ILE A 57 5.25 8.19 -3.48
C ILE A 57 5.09 7.17 -2.35
N GLU A 58 5.21 7.63 -1.11
CA GLU A 58 5.01 6.85 0.11
C GLU A 58 3.59 6.30 0.17
N ALA A 59 2.58 7.06 -0.28
CA ALA A 59 1.21 6.56 -0.33
C ALA A 59 1.08 5.39 -1.32
N ILE A 60 1.82 5.41 -2.43
CA ILE A 60 1.83 4.31 -3.40
C ILE A 60 2.51 3.08 -2.79
N TYR A 61 3.60 3.26 -2.05
CA TYR A 61 4.29 2.19 -1.33
C TYR A 61 3.38 1.55 -0.28
N GLU A 62 2.79 2.34 0.62
CA GLU A 62 1.88 1.81 1.64
C GLU A 62 0.67 1.08 1.04
N GLN A 63 0.13 1.58 -0.07
CA GLN A 63 -0.95 0.89 -0.76
C GLN A 63 -0.46 -0.43 -1.39
N ALA A 64 0.75 -0.49 -1.92
CA ALA A 64 1.31 -1.72 -2.50
C ALA A 64 1.49 -2.80 -1.44
N LEU A 65 2.07 -2.45 -0.28
CA LEU A 65 2.19 -3.35 0.86
C LEU A 65 0.81 -3.83 1.36
N TRP A 66 -0.18 -2.93 1.41
CA TRP A 66 -1.55 -3.29 1.77
C TRP A 66 -2.19 -4.30 0.82
N LEU A 67 -1.96 -4.17 -0.49
CA LEU A 67 -2.46 -5.13 -1.47
C LEU A 67 -1.85 -6.53 -1.25
N LEU A 68 -0.55 -6.62 -0.96
CA LEU A 68 0.11 -7.89 -0.68
C LEU A 68 -0.42 -8.55 0.59
N ARG A 69 -0.58 -7.77 1.67
CA ARG A 69 -1.19 -8.23 2.92
C ARG A 69 -2.61 -8.75 2.72
N MET A 70 -3.40 -8.07 1.88
CA MET A 70 -4.76 -8.48 1.59
C MET A 70 -4.81 -9.78 0.79
N ASP A 71 -3.90 -9.98 -0.18
CA ASP A 71 -3.80 -11.25 -0.93
C ASP A 71 -3.47 -12.42 0.01
N GLU A 72 -2.50 -12.26 0.91
CA GLU A 72 -2.16 -13.28 1.89
C GLU A 72 -3.33 -13.56 2.85
N THR A 73 -4.00 -12.49 3.29
CA THR A 73 -5.19 -12.54 4.13
C THR A 73 -6.29 -13.35 3.44
N ILE A 74 -6.62 -13.06 2.17
CA ILE A 74 -7.60 -13.78 1.35
C ILE A 74 -7.26 -15.27 1.29
N ARG A 75 -6.00 -15.62 0.97
CA ARG A 75 -5.55 -17.03 0.94
C ARG A 75 -5.76 -17.73 2.29
N LYS A 76 -5.48 -17.06 3.41
CA LYS A 76 -5.72 -17.62 4.75
C LYS A 76 -7.22 -17.83 5.04
N SER A 77 -8.10 -16.96 4.53
CA SER A 77 -9.54 -17.17 4.69
C SER A 77 -10.09 -18.29 3.82
N GLU A 78 -9.54 -18.51 2.61
CA GLU A 78 -9.89 -19.70 1.82
C GLU A 78 -9.54 -21.00 2.56
N GLN A 79 -8.56 -20.94 3.49
CA GLN A 79 -8.19 -22.02 4.40
C GLN A 79 -9.03 -22.05 5.70
N GLY A 80 -10.09 -21.23 5.81
CA GLY A 80 -11.02 -21.23 6.94
C GLY A 80 -10.72 -20.20 8.05
N VAL A 81 -9.72 -19.33 7.89
CA VAL A 81 -9.39 -18.29 8.88
C VAL A 81 -10.35 -17.09 8.75
N LYS A 82 -11.16 -16.82 9.77
CA LYS A 82 -12.20 -15.76 9.74
C LYS A 82 -11.72 -14.36 10.14
N THR A 83 -10.58 -14.25 10.81
CA THR A 83 -10.03 -12.99 11.32
C THR A 83 -8.51 -13.02 11.30
N VAL A 84 -7.90 -11.95 10.82
CA VAL A 84 -6.45 -11.75 10.86
C VAL A 84 -6.12 -10.37 11.41
N SER A 85 -5.06 -10.30 12.20
CA SER A 85 -4.50 -9.04 12.69
C SER A 85 -3.40 -8.61 11.73
N VAL A 86 -3.56 -7.47 11.07
CA VAL A 86 -2.55 -6.88 10.16
C VAL A 86 -2.11 -5.55 10.76
N SER A 87 -0.82 -5.42 11.09
CA SER A 87 -0.27 -4.21 11.73
C SER A 87 -1.05 -3.76 12.99
N GLY A 88 -1.48 -4.70 13.83
CA GLY A 88 -2.25 -4.42 15.06
C GLY A 88 -3.73 -4.06 14.84
N LEU A 89 -4.20 -4.00 13.59
CA LEU A 89 -5.61 -3.82 13.26
C LEU A 89 -6.25 -5.19 12.99
N SER A 90 -7.29 -5.53 13.76
CA SER A 90 -8.13 -6.68 13.46
C SER A 90 -8.98 -6.40 12.22
N ILE A 91 -8.66 -7.07 11.11
CA ILE A 91 -9.44 -6.95 9.87
C ILE A 91 -10.43 -8.12 9.83
N SER A 92 -11.72 -7.79 9.93
CA SER A 92 -12.77 -8.71 9.52
C SER A 92 -12.82 -8.74 7.99
N MET A 93 -12.74 -9.94 7.42
CA MET A 93 -12.80 -10.20 5.98
C MET A 93 -13.97 -9.49 5.28
N ASP A 94 -15.15 -9.49 5.90
CA ASP A 94 -16.37 -8.86 5.35
C ASP A 94 -16.30 -7.33 5.25
N LYS A 95 -15.28 -6.70 5.85
CA LYS A 95 -15.09 -5.24 5.93
C LYS A 95 -13.71 -4.79 5.46
N ALA A 96 -12.97 -5.65 4.75
CA ALA A 96 -11.64 -5.33 4.25
C ALA A 96 -11.67 -4.02 3.42
N LYS A 97 -10.95 -3.00 3.90
CA LYS A 97 -10.89 -1.71 3.20
C LYS A 97 -10.03 -1.86 1.95
N ALA A 98 -10.54 -1.37 0.82
CA ALA A 98 -9.82 -1.42 -0.45
C ALA A 98 -8.56 -0.52 -0.47
N ILE A 99 -8.54 0.55 0.32
CA ILE A 99 -7.43 1.51 0.43
C ILE A 99 -6.83 1.43 1.84
N SER A 100 -5.51 1.42 1.93
CA SER A 100 -4.75 1.40 3.18
C SER A 100 -5.14 2.59 4.07
N PRO A 101 -5.31 2.40 5.39
CA PRO A 101 -5.44 3.49 6.34
C PRO A 101 -4.27 4.50 6.27
N ASP A 102 -3.04 4.02 6.04
CA ASP A 102 -1.84 4.85 6.01
C ASP A 102 -1.82 5.81 4.82
N VAL A 103 -2.40 5.39 3.69
CA VAL A 103 -2.63 6.27 2.53
C VAL A 103 -3.45 7.49 2.93
N PHE A 104 -4.51 7.31 3.73
CA PHE A 104 -5.32 8.44 4.19
C PHE A 104 -4.55 9.32 5.18
N ALA A 105 -3.68 8.74 6.01
CA ALA A 105 -2.80 9.52 6.89
C ALA A 105 -1.81 10.37 6.07
N ILE A 106 -1.21 9.80 5.02
CA ILE A 106 -0.24 10.49 4.14
C ILE A 106 -0.93 11.58 3.30
N ILE A 107 -2.08 11.27 2.70
CA ILE A 107 -2.84 12.21 1.83
C ILE A 107 -3.59 13.27 2.66
N GLY A 108 -4.01 12.91 3.88
CA GLY A 108 -4.77 13.74 4.82
C GLY A 108 -3.92 14.61 5.74
N ARG A 109 -2.64 14.24 5.96
CA ARG A 109 -1.63 15.20 6.41
C ARG A 109 -1.61 16.30 5.37
N LYS A 110 -2.15 17.48 5.73
CA LYS A 110 -2.07 18.69 4.92
C LYS A 110 -0.68 18.76 4.31
N VAL A 111 -0.62 19.16 3.03
CA VAL A 111 0.54 19.79 2.42
C VAL A 111 0.87 21.02 3.29
N GLY A 112 1.49 20.76 4.44
CA GLY A 112 2.01 21.73 5.37
C GLY A 112 3.28 22.21 4.73
N ARG A 113 3.14 23.27 3.94
CA ARG A 113 4.06 24.40 3.88
C ARG A 113 5.35 24.12 4.68
N TYR A 114 6.40 23.66 4.01
CA TYR A 114 7.73 23.99 4.47
C TYR A 114 7.82 25.52 4.39
N ILE A 115 7.92 26.16 5.55
CA ILE A 115 8.28 27.57 5.71
C ILE A 115 9.80 27.62 5.83
#